data_AF-A0A9P0C137-F1
#
_entry.id   AF-A0A9P0C137-F1
#
_cell.length_a   1.000
_cell.length_b   1.000
_cell.length_c   1.000
_cell.angle_alpha   90.00
_cell.angle_beta   90.00
_cell.angle_gamma   90.00
#
_symmetry.space_group_name_H-M   'P 1'
#
loop_
_entity.id
_entity.type
_entity.pdbx_description
1 polymer ?
#
loop_
_entity_poly.entity_id
_entity_poly.type
_entity_poly.pdbx_seq_one_letter_code
_entity_poly.pdbx_strand_id
1 'polypeptide(L)'
;MVQDGDGAASDGLIAPRRLPNPCMESPQRMDLHRELLFNQRIGKNVLNQKSELEKALSKHKEKQIMNQVKEHRETPELERAIAERARRLEAAEQGAELEAGTNPALQQLRARLRHAAPKASAH
;
A
#
# COMPACT_ATOMS: atom_id res chain seq x y z
N MET A 1 -27.47 -36.39 -35.54
CA MET A 1 -28.59 -36.98 -36.29
C MET A 1 -29.88 -36.51 -35.65
N VAL A 2 -30.40 -35.36 -36.08
CA VAL A 2 -31.78 -34.97 -35.78
C VAL A 2 -32.52 -35.22 -37.08
N GLN A 3 -33.46 -36.17 -37.04
CA GLN A 3 -34.35 -36.44 -38.16
C GLN A 3 -35.23 -35.20 -38.37
N ASP A 4 -35.01 -34.48 -39.46
CA ASP A 4 -35.97 -33.51 -39.94
C ASP A 4 -37.18 -34.28 -40.46
N GLY A 5 -38.23 -34.28 -39.64
CA GLY A 5 -39.53 -34.82 -39.99
C GLY A 5 -40.07 -34.08 -41.20
N ASP A 6 -40.16 -34.83 -42.28
CA ASP A 6 -40.81 -34.52 -43.54
C ASP A 6 -42.19 -33.87 -43.27
N GLY A 7 -42.35 -32.64 -43.75
CA GLY A 7 -43.53 -31.81 -43.53
C GLY A 7 -44.67 -32.17 -44.48
N ALA A 8 -44.97 -33.45 -44.63
CA ALA A 8 -46.09 -33.93 -45.42
C ALA A 8 -46.88 -34.97 -44.60
N ALA A 9 -47.51 -34.51 -43.52
CA ALA A 9 -48.64 -35.24 -42.96
C ALA A 9 -49.77 -35.18 -43.99
N SER A 10 -50.12 -36.33 -44.52
CA SER A 10 -51.20 -36.58 -45.47
C SER A 10 -52.57 -36.18 -44.87
N ASP A 11 -52.91 -34.89 -44.86
CA ASP A 11 -54.30 -34.37 -44.86
C ASP A 11 -54.43 -32.82 -44.85
N GLY A 12 -53.42 -32.07 -45.34
CA GLY A 12 -53.51 -30.60 -45.38
C GLY A 12 -53.45 -29.89 -44.01
N LEU A 13 -53.19 -30.63 -42.93
CA LEU A 13 -52.99 -30.07 -41.59
C LEU A 13 -51.51 -29.72 -41.37
N ILE A 14 -51.23 -28.45 -41.12
CA ILE A 14 -49.88 -27.99 -40.75
C ILE A 14 -49.55 -28.50 -39.35
N ALA A 15 -48.65 -29.48 -39.26
CA ALA A 15 -48.13 -29.95 -37.98
C ALA A 15 -47.30 -28.84 -37.30
N PRO A 16 -47.42 -28.65 -35.97
CA PRO A 16 -46.57 -27.71 -35.25
C PRO A 16 -45.09 -28.07 -35.43
N ARG A 17 -44.33 -27.19 -36.10
CA ARG A 17 -42.88 -27.33 -36.21
C ARG A 17 -42.22 -26.80 -34.95
N ARG A 18 -41.28 -27.57 -34.40
CA ARG A 18 -40.39 -27.07 -33.35
C ARG A 18 -39.49 -26.00 -33.97
N LEU A 19 -39.61 -24.78 -33.47
CA LEU A 19 -38.71 -23.70 -33.84
C LEU A 19 -37.29 -24.06 -33.36
N PRO A 20 -36.27 -23.95 -34.23
CA PRO A 20 -34.90 -24.19 -33.82
C PRO A 20 -34.48 -23.14 -32.77
N ASN A 21 -33.78 -23.59 -31.74
CA ASN A 21 -33.31 -22.71 -30.67
C ASN A 21 -32.00 -22.04 -31.12
N PRO A 22 -31.97 -20.71 -31.35
CA PRO A 22 -30.78 -20.01 -31.83
C PRO A 22 -29.61 -20.00 -30.83
N CYS A 23 -29.86 -20.36 -29.57
CA CYS A 23 -28.83 -20.55 -28.55
C CYS A 23 -28.12 -21.90 -28.68
N MET A 24 -28.80 -22.91 -29.23
CA MET A 24 -28.23 -24.23 -29.51
C MET A 24 -27.49 -24.27 -30.86
N GLU A 25 -27.83 -23.37 -31.77
CA GLU A 25 -27.21 -23.27 -33.10
C GLU A 25 -25.84 -22.57 -33.10
N SER A 26 -25.52 -21.79 -32.07
CA SER A 26 -24.22 -21.11 -31.94
C SER A 26 -23.33 -21.86 -30.93
N PRO A 27 -22.28 -22.59 -31.39
CA PRO A 27 -21.33 -23.23 -30.50
C PRO A 27 -20.67 -22.25 -29.54
N GLN A 28 -20.32 -21.05 -30.03
CA GLN A 28 -19.68 -20.03 -29.19
C GLN A 28 -20.55 -19.62 -28.00
N ARG A 29 -21.87 -19.50 -28.19
CA ARG A 29 -22.80 -19.19 -27.09
C ARG A 29 -22.91 -20.34 -26.09
N MET A 30 -22.95 -21.58 -26.57
CA MET A 30 -22.99 -22.74 -25.68
C MET A 30 -21.71 -22.88 -24.86
N ASP A 31 -20.56 -22.64 -25.46
CA ASP A 31 -19.26 -22.71 -24.79
C ASP A 31 -19.13 -21.62 -23.72
N LEU A 32 -19.49 -20.37 -24.05
CA LEU A 32 -19.54 -19.27 -23.09
C LEU A 32 -20.49 -19.59 -21.92
N HIS A 33 -21.68 -20.15 -22.20
CA HIS A 33 -22.63 -20.53 -21.15
C HIS A 33 -22.06 -21.59 -20.20
N ARG A 34 -21.39 -22.62 -20.75
CA ARG A 34 -20.71 -23.65 -19.96
C ARG A 34 -19.61 -23.07 -19.09
N GLU A 35 -18.79 -22.17 -19.63
CA GLU A 35 -17.72 -21.52 -18.90
C GLU A 35 -18.26 -20.64 -17.75
N LEU A 36 -19.31 -19.86 -18.00
CA LEU A 36 -19.94 -19.03 -16.97
C LEU A 36 -20.55 -19.88 -15.84
N LEU A 37 -21.23 -20.98 -16.17
CA LEU A 37 -21.75 -21.93 -15.19
C LEU A 37 -20.63 -22.59 -14.38
N PHE A 38 -19.52 -22.95 -15.03
CA PHE A 38 -18.35 -23.51 -14.36
C PHE A 38 -17.74 -22.51 -13.37
N ASN A 39 -17.57 -21.25 -13.79
CA ASN A 39 -17.06 -20.18 -12.94
C ASN A 39 -18.00 -19.91 -11.75
N GLN A 40 -19.32 -19.92 -11.96
CA GLN A 40 -20.30 -19.80 -10.88
C GLN A 40 -20.20 -20.96 -9.88
N ARG A 41 -20.07 -22.21 -10.37
CA ARG A 41 -19.90 -23.39 -9.53
C ARG A 41 -18.63 -23.34 -8.68
N ILE A 42 -17.54 -22.79 -9.21
CA ILE A 42 -16.27 -22.63 -8.49
C ILE A 42 -16.28 -21.38 -7.60
N GLY A 43 -17.23 -20.47 -7.77
CA GLY A 43 -17.29 -19.19 -7.05
C GLY A 43 -16.33 -18.13 -7.60
N LYS A 44 -15.89 -18.25 -8.86
CA LYS A 44 -15.05 -17.25 -9.55
C LYS A 44 -15.93 -16.16 -10.18
N ASN A 45 -15.87 -14.95 -9.66
CA ASN A 45 -16.61 -13.80 -10.20
C ASN A 45 -15.86 -13.17 -11.39
N VAL A 46 -16.28 -13.40 -12.62
CA VAL A 46 -15.62 -12.86 -13.83
C VAL A 46 -15.93 -11.39 -14.14
N LEU A 47 -16.99 -10.82 -13.55
CA LEU A 47 -17.47 -9.48 -13.91
C LEU A 47 -16.63 -8.34 -13.30
N ASN A 48 -15.87 -8.63 -12.24
CA ASN A 48 -15.12 -7.62 -11.47
C ASN A 48 -13.66 -8.02 -11.19
N GLN A 49 -13.11 -8.97 -11.95
CA GLN A 49 -11.70 -9.35 -11.81
C GLN A 49 -10.84 -8.43 -12.68
N LYS A 50 -9.87 -7.76 -12.05
CA LYS A 50 -8.68 -7.28 -12.76
C LYS A 50 -8.11 -8.44 -13.57
N SER A 51 -7.70 -8.18 -14.81
CA SER A 51 -6.98 -9.17 -15.61
C SER A 51 -5.74 -9.67 -14.87
N GLU A 52 -5.28 -10.88 -15.17
CA GLU A 52 -4.05 -11.42 -14.56
C GLU A 52 -2.85 -10.47 -14.77
N LEU A 53 -2.81 -9.80 -15.94
CA LEU A 53 -1.82 -8.77 -16.25
C LEU A 53 -1.93 -7.55 -15.32
N GLU A 54 -3.13 -7.03 -15.09
CA GLU A 54 -3.32 -5.90 -14.16
C GLU A 54 -2.96 -6.27 -12.72
N LYS A 55 -3.29 -7.49 -12.28
CA LYS A 55 -2.87 -8.00 -10.96
C LYS A 55 -1.35 -8.07 -10.86
N ALA A 56 -0.67 -8.57 -11.89
CA ALA A 56 0.79 -8.63 -11.93
C ALA A 56 1.43 -7.25 -11.89
N LEU A 57 0.91 -6.29 -12.68
CA LEU A 57 1.39 -4.90 -12.69
C LEU A 57 1.15 -4.20 -11.35
N SER A 58 -0.02 -4.39 -10.72
CA SER A 58 -0.28 -3.85 -9.36
C SER A 58 0.72 -4.40 -8.34
N LYS A 59 0.96 -5.72 -8.32
CA LYS A 59 1.97 -6.34 -7.45
C LYS A 59 3.39 -5.80 -7.69
N HIS A 60 3.75 -5.59 -8.96
CA HIS A 60 5.06 -5.04 -9.30
C HIS A 60 5.22 -3.60 -8.80
N LYS A 61 4.22 -2.74 -9.00
CA LYS A 61 4.21 -1.35 -8.50
C LYS A 61 4.28 -1.31 -6.97
N GLU A 62 3.49 -2.13 -6.27
CA GLU A 62 3.53 -2.24 -4.81
C GLU A 62 4.93 -2.65 -4.31
N LYS A 63 5.57 -3.62 -4.96
CA LYS A 63 6.93 -4.05 -4.62
C LYS A 63 7.96 -2.94 -4.83
N GLN A 64 7.85 -2.17 -5.92
CA GLN A 64 8.74 -1.03 -6.17
C GLN A 64 8.61 0.03 -5.09
N ILE A 65 7.39 0.41 -4.74
CA ILE A 65 7.13 1.40 -3.69
C ILE A 65 7.66 0.90 -2.35
N MET A 66 7.41 -0.36 -2.01
CA MET A 66 7.89 -0.95 -0.76
C MET A 66 9.43 -0.98 -0.67
N ASN A 67 10.11 -1.26 -1.79
CA ASN A 67 11.57 -1.19 -1.85
C ASN A 67 12.09 0.24 -1.67
N GLN A 68 11.48 1.24 -2.34
CA GLN A 68 11.84 2.65 -2.16
C GLN A 68 11.64 3.11 -0.71
N VAL A 69 10.52 2.72 -0.08
CA VAL A 69 10.26 3.03 1.33
C VAL A 69 11.27 2.35 2.25
N LYS A 70 11.69 1.11 1.96
CA LYS A 70 12.73 0.44 2.74
C LYS A 70 14.08 1.13 2.61
N GLU A 71 14.47 1.50 1.39
CA GLU A 71 15.71 2.21 1.09
C GLU A 71 15.74 3.58 1.80
N HIS A 72 14.62 4.30 1.84
CA HIS A 72 14.51 5.55 2.61
C HIS A 72 14.42 5.36 4.13
N ARG A 73 14.04 4.17 4.61
CA ARG A 73 13.91 3.89 6.05
C ARG A 73 15.22 3.41 6.68
N GLU A 74 16.10 2.82 5.88
CA GLU A 74 17.49 2.67 6.26
C GLU A 74 18.08 4.07 6.32
N THR A 75 18.19 4.63 7.53
CA THR A 75 18.77 5.96 7.73
C THR A 75 20.09 6.04 6.95
N PRO A 76 20.21 6.92 5.94
CA PRO A 76 21.41 7.00 5.14
C PRO A 76 22.61 7.20 6.06
N GLU A 77 23.74 6.57 5.73
CA GLU A 77 24.92 6.53 6.61
C GLU A 77 25.32 7.93 7.11
N LEU A 78 25.10 8.95 6.27
CA LEU A 78 25.27 10.36 6.59
C LEU A 78 24.34 10.86 7.71
N GLU A 79 23.05 10.53 7.69
CA GLU A 79 22.11 10.91 8.75
C GLU A 79 22.48 10.25 10.08
N ARG A 80 22.94 8.99 10.07
CA ARG A 80 23.47 8.33 11.27
C ARG A 80 24.70 9.04 11.81
N ALA A 81 25.63 9.42 10.95
CA ALA A 81 26.84 10.14 11.34
C ALA A 81 26.53 11.54 11.91
N ILE A 82 25.56 12.25 11.32
CA ILE A 82 25.07 13.55 11.83
C ILE A 82 24.44 13.37 13.22
N ALA A 83 23.56 12.38 13.40
CA ALA A 83 22.92 12.10 14.69
C ALA A 83 23.95 11.72 15.77
N GLU A 84 24.96 10.92 15.43
CA GLU A 84 26.03 10.57 16.35
C GLU A 84 26.85 11.80 16.75
N ARG A 85 27.19 12.67 15.80
CA ARG A 85 27.93 13.90 16.07
C ARG A 85 27.13 14.88 16.93
N ALA A 86 25.82 15.01 16.67
CA ALA A 86 24.92 15.83 17.49
C ALA A 86 24.88 15.32 18.93
N ARG A 87 24.73 14.00 19.13
CA ARG A 87 24.74 13.37 20.46
C ARG A 87 26.07 13.60 21.20
N ARG A 88 27.21 13.55 20.50
CA ARG A 88 28.52 13.83 21.10
C ARG A 88 28.65 15.30 21.54
N LEU A 89 28.12 16.24 20.77
CA LEU A 89 28.11 17.66 21.12
C LEU A 89 27.23 17.94 22.35
N GLU A 90 26.01 17.39 22.39
CA GLU A 90 25.12 17.53 23.58
C GLU A 90 25.78 16.97 24.84
N ALA A 91 26.44 15.81 24.76
CA ALA A 91 27.13 15.22 25.91
C ALA A 91 28.34 16.07 26.36
N ALA A 92 29.06 16.68 25.42
CA ALA A 92 30.17 17.58 25.74
C ALA A 92 29.69 18.89 26.36
N GLU A 93 28.58 19.46 25.89
CA GLU A 93 27.97 20.65 26.45
C GLU A 93 27.44 20.39 27.87
N GLN A 94 26.75 19.27 28.10
CA GLN A 94 26.28 18.87 29.43
C GLN A 94 27.45 18.61 30.40
N GLY A 95 28.53 17.98 29.93
CA GLY A 95 29.74 17.78 30.74
C GLY A 95 30.45 19.08 31.09
N ALA A 96 30.54 20.01 30.14
CA ALA A 96 31.15 21.32 30.34
C ALA A 96 30.31 22.22 31.27
N GLU A 97 28.99 22.12 31.21
CA GLU A 97 28.08 22.88 32.07
C GLU A 97 28.12 22.39 33.53
N LEU A 98 28.28 21.09 33.75
CA LEU A 98 28.50 20.50 35.07
C LEU A 98 29.88 20.90 35.66
N GLU A 99 30.95 20.82 34.87
CA GLU A 99 32.31 21.24 35.28
C GLU A 99 32.41 22.74 35.58
N ALA A 100 31.73 23.59 34.80
CA ALA A 100 31.66 25.03 35.06
C ALA A 100 30.89 25.34 36.36
N GLY A 101 29.89 24.52 36.71
CA GLY A 101 29.14 24.62 37.95
C GLY A 101 29.91 24.13 39.18
N THR A 102 30.78 23.14 39.05
CA THR A 102 31.56 22.54 40.15
C THR A 102 32.92 23.21 40.37
N ASN A 103 33.43 24.00 39.42
CA ASN A 103 34.72 24.67 39.55
C ASN A 103 34.72 25.67 40.73
N PRO A 104 35.55 25.44 41.78
CA PRO A 104 35.53 26.24 43.00
C PRO A 104 35.94 27.70 42.77
N ALA A 105 36.79 27.99 41.78
CA ALA A 105 37.20 29.35 41.46
C ALA A 105 36.04 30.16 40.85
N LEU A 106 35.24 29.53 39.99
CA LEU A 106 34.06 30.15 39.38
C LEU A 106 32.95 30.36 40.42
N GLN A 107 32.76 29.42 41.35
CA GLN A 107 31.80 29.58 42.45
C GLN A 107 32.16 30.77 43.35
N GLN A 108 33.45 30.93 43.69
CA GLN A 108 33.94 32.06 44.48
C GLN A 108 33.74 33.41 43.76
N LEU A 109 34.05 33.48 42.45
CA LEU A 109 33.82 34.67 41.64
C LEU A 109 32.33 35.03 41.60
N ARG A 110 31.45 34.04 41.40
CA ARG A 110 29.99 34.22 41.35
C ARG A 110 29.42 34.68 42.70
N ALA A 111 29.94 34.16 43.81
CA ALA A 111 29.59 34.62 45.15
C ALA A 111 30.01 36.08 45.37
N ARG A 112 31.24 36.44 45.01
CA ARG A 112 31.74 37.82 45.09
C ARG A 112 30.90 38.79 44.26
N LEU A 113 30.54 38.41 43.03
CA LEU A 113 29.66 39.21 42.16
C LEU A 113 28.26 39.43 42.76
N ARG A 114 27.68 38.42 43.42
CA ARG A 114 26.39 38.58 44.13
C ARG A 114 26.45 39.59 45.27
N HIS A 115 27.58 39.68 45.95
CA HIS A 115 27.79 40.64 47.04
C HIS A 115 28.27 42.02 46.57
N ALA A 116 28.86 42.09 45.37
CA ALA A 116 29.35 43.33 44.76
C ALA A 116 28.29 44.09 43.95
N ALA A 117 27.12 43.48 43.69
CA ALA A 117 26.02 44.17 43.02
C ALA A 117 25.51 45.33 43.91
N PRO A 118 25.63 46.60 43.47
CA PRO A 118 25.08 47.72 44.22
C PRO A 118 23.55 47.59 44.20
N LYS A 119 22.91 47.77 45.36
CA LYS A 119 21.46 47.97 45.43
C LYS A 119 21.17 49.20 44.57
N ALA A 120 20.55 49.01 43.40
CA ALA A 120 20.06 50.12 42.59
C ALA A 120 19.23 51.01 43.52
N SER A 121 19.68 52.25 43.73
CA SER A 121 18.98 53.17 44.62
C SER A 121 17.64 53.50 43.97
N ALA A 122 16.57 53.09 44.64
CA ALA A 122 15.23 53.54 44.33
C ALA A 122 15.16 55.05 44.60
N HIS A 123 14.99 55.84 43.54
CA HIS A 123 14.51 57.22 43.57
C HIS A 123 13.16 57.27 42.87
#